data_AF-A0A7C0V3H1-F1
#
_entry.id   AF-A0A7C0V3H1-F1
#
_cell.length_a   1.000
_cell.length_b   1.000
_cell.length_c   1.000
_cell.angle_alpha   90.00
_cell.angle_beta   90.00
_cell.angle_gamma   90.00
#
_symmetry.space_group_name_H-M   'P 1'
#
loop_
_entity.id
_entity.type
_entity.pdbx_description
1 polymer ?
#
loop_
_entity_poly.entity_id
_entity_poly.type
_entity_poly.pdbx_seq_one_letter_code
_entity_poly.pdbx_strand_id
1 'polypeptide(L)' 'MINCERFTSLITDYLDDNLDKQQKAEFKNHLQSCKECAAVFERVNSLQQHLKKLPSVKTSPVFD' A
#
# COMPACT_ATOMS: atom_id res chain seq x y z
N MET A 1 4.57 16.42 -10.24
CA MET A 1 3.76 16.81 -9.07
C MET A 1 2.51 15.97 -9.07
N ILE A 2 2.39 15.07 -8.10
CA ILE A 2 1.26 14.15 -7.98
C ILE A 2 0.13 14.83 -7.18
N ASN A 3 -1.11 14.58 -7.56
CA ASN A 3 -2.31 14.99 -6.83
C ASN A 3 -2.81 13.84 -5.94
N CYS A 4 -3.71 14.15 -5.02
CA CYS A 4 -4.27 13.19 -4.07
C CYS A 4 -4.93 11.98 -4.76
N GLU A 5 -5.63 12.21 -5.88
CA GLU A 5 -6.28 11.13 -6.65
C GLU A 5 -5.27 10.13 -7.20
N ARG A 6 -4.19 10.63 -7.82
CA ARG A 6 -3.11 9.79 -8.33
C ARG A 6 -2.34 9.12 -7.20
N PHE A 7 -2.15 9.81 -6.08
CA PHE A 7 -1.55 9.23 -4.89
C PHE A 7 -2.32 7.97 -4.45
N THR A 8 -3.65 8.05 -4.31
CA THR A 8 -4.48 6.89 -3.91
C THR A 8 -4.32 5.69 -4.82
N SER A 9 -4.20 5.91 -6.13
CA SER A 9 -3.97 4.81 -7.09
C SER A 9 -2.59 4.18 -6.90
N LEU A 10 -1.57 5.01 -6.64
CA LEU A 10 -0.19 4.57 -6.44
C LEU A 10 0.07 3.91 -5.08
N ILE A 11 -0.85 3.97 -4.11
CA ILE A 11 -0.66 3.33 -2.79
C ILE A 11 -0.45 1.82 -2.96
N THR A 12 -1.28 1.17 -3.78
CA THR A 12 -1.21 -0.28 -4.00
C THR A 12 0.10 -0.66 -4.68
N ASP A 13 0.47 0.04 -5.77
CA ASP A 13 1.76 -0.16 -6.43
C ASP A 13 2.97 0.11 -5.52
N TYR A 14 2.87 1.12 -4.63
CA TYR A 14 3.94 1.39 -3.66
C TYR A 14 4.10 0.25 -2.67
N LEU A 15 3.00 -0.31 -2.17
CA LEU A 15 2.99 -1.41 -1.21
C LEU A 15 3.39 -2.77 -1.83
N ASP A 16 3.20 -2.93 -3.15
CA ASP A 16 3.62 -4.08 -3.94
C ASP A 16 5.05 -3.94 -4.50
N ASP A 17 5.72 -2.82 -4.20
CA ASP A 17 7.04 -2.43 -4.71
C ASP A 17 7.13 -2.20 -6.24
N ASN A 18 5.99 -2.13 -6.95
CA ASN A 18 5.90 -1.93 -8.41
C ASN A 18 6.24 -0.52 -8.90
N LEU A 19 6.48 0.45 -8.01
CA LEU A 19 6.85 1.81 -8.39
C LEU A 19 8.35 1.97 -8.69
N ASP A 20 8.67 2.70 -9.76
CA ASP A 20 10.03 3.14 -10.05
C ASP A 20 10.57 4.11 -8.99
N LYS A 21 11.90 4.25 -8.95
CA LYS A 21 12.60 5.17 -8.02
C LYS A 21 12.04 6.60 -8.05
N GLN A 22 11.76 7.12 -9.24
CA GLN A 22 11.20 8.47 -9.41
C GLN A 22 9.78 8.56 -8.84
N GLN A 23 8.94 7.57 -9.12
CA GLN A 23 7.56 7.51 -8.62
C GLN A 23 7.54 7.38 -7.09
N LYS A 24 8.41 6.54 -6.51
CA LYS A 24 8.59 6.41 -5.07
C LYS A 24 9.02 7.73 -4.42
N ALA A 25 9.90 8.51 -5.07
CA ALA A 25 10.34 9.81 -4.55
C ALA A 25 9.19 10.84 -4.54
N GLU A 26 8.45 10.97 -5.66
CA GLU A 26 7.29 11.86 -5.72
C GLU A 26 6.18 11.44 -4.75
N PHE A 27 5.94 10.14 -4.61
CA PHE A 27 4.98 9.58 -3.66
C PHE A 27 5.33 9.93 -2.22
N LYS A 28 6.59 9.72 -1.82
CA LYS A 28 7.09 10.09 -0.49
C LYS A 28 7.00 11.59 -0.24
N ASN A 29 7.31 12.42 -1.24
CA ASN A 29 7.20 13.86 -1.12
C ASN A 29 5.75 14.30 -0.83
N HIS A 30 4.78 13.76 -1.58
CA HIS A 30 3.36 14.04 -1.35
C HIS A 30 2.86 13.49 0.00
N LEU A 31 3.30 12.29 0.39
CA LEU A 31 3.00 11.69 1.69
C LEU A 31 3.43 12.61 2.85
N GLN A 32 4.58 13.28 2.71
CA GLN A 32 5.07 14.23 3.72
C GLN A 32 4.36 15.59 3.69
N SER A 33 3.89 16.01 2.51
CA SER A 33 3.26 17.32 2.31
C SER A 33 1.75 17.31 2.60
N CYS A 34 1.05 16.21 2.35
CA CYS A 34 -0.40 16.09 2.47
C CYS A 34 -0.81 15.16 3.62
N LYS A 35 -1.38 15.74 4.69
CA LYS A 35 -1.85 14.99 5.88
C LYS A 35 -3.01 14.03 5.56
N GLU A 36 -3.89 14.39 4.65
CA GLU A 36 -5.02 13.54 4.25
C GLU A 36 -4.53 12.26 3.56
N CYS A 37 -3.61 12.40 2.61
CA CYS A 37 -2.98 11.28 1.93
C CYS A 37 -2.16 10.41 2.90
N ALA A 38 -1.47 11.02 3.88
CA ALA A 38 -0.80 10.29 4.94
C ALA A 38 -1.78 9.42 5.76
N ALA A 39 -2.92 9.97 6.16
CA ALA A 39 -3.95 9.23 6.88
C ALA A 39 -4.58 8.10 6.04
N VAL A 40 -4.73 8.28 4.72
CA VAL A 40 -5.17 7.21 3.82
C VAL A 40 -4.11 6.11 3.74
N PHE A 41 -2.84 6.47 3.52
CA PHE A 41 -1.74 5.52 3.43
C PHE A 41 -1.60 4.66 4.71
N GLU A 42 -1.64 5.29 5.89
CA GLU A 42 -1.60 4.59 7.19
C GLU A 42 -2.72 3.56 7.32
N ARG A 43 -3.96 3.91 6.93
CA ARG A 43 -5.09 2.99 6.96
C ARG A 43 -4.87 1.79 6.05
N VAL A 44 -4.45 2.03 4.80
CA VAL A 44 -4.21 0.94 3.82
C VAL A 44 -3.04 0.06 4.25
N ASN A 45 -1.94 0.66 4.72
CA ASN A 45 -0.79 -0.07 5.24
C ASN A 45 -1.16 -0.93 6.45
N SER A 46 -1.93 -0.40 7.41
CA SER A 46 -2.40 -1.17 8.57
C SER A 46 -3.27 -2.36 8.15
N LEU A 47 -4.18 -2.15 7.18
CA LEU A 47 -4.99 -3.24 6.62
C LEU A 47 -4.11 -4.31 5.96
N GLN A 48 -3.14 -3.91 5.13
CA GLN A 48 -2.21 -4.85 4.49
C GLN A 48 -1.41 -5.66 5.51
N GLN A 49 -0.93 -5.02 6.59
CA GLN A 49 -0.22 -5.69 7.67
C GLN A 49 -1.11 -6.69 8.42
N HIS A 50 -2.38 -6.36 8.66
CA HIS A 50 -3.33 -7.29 9.26
C HIS A 50 -3.61 -8.49 8.35
N LEU A 51 -3.78 -8.25 7.05
CA LEU A 51 -3.97 -9.32 6.06
C LEU A 51 -2.75 -10.23 5.96
N LYS A 52 -1.53 -9.69 5.98
CA LYS A 52 -0.28 -10.47 6.01
C LYS A 52 -0.11 -11.30 7.28
N LYS A 53 -0.72 -10.87 8.40
CA LYS A 53 -0.71 -11.58 9.68
C LYS A 53 -1.84 -12.59 9.82
N LEU A 54 -2.75 -12.70 8.85
CA LEU A 54 -3.73 -13.78 8.86
C LEU A 54 -2.96 -15.11 8.79
N PRO A 55 -3.28 -16.07 9.68
CA PRO A 55 -2.64 -17.36 9.67
C PRO A 55 -2.84 -17.98 8.28
N SER A 56 -1.74 -18.37 7.63
CA SER A 56 -1.79 -19.06 6.35
C SER A 56 -2.77 -20.22 6.47
N VAL A 57 -3.84 -20.15 5.68
CA VAL A 57 -4.82 -21.24 5.58
C VAL A 57 -4.03 -22.48 5.18
N LYS A 58 -3.86 -23.40 6.13
CA LYS A 58 -3.41 -24.75 5.79
C LYS A 58 -4.56 -25.33 4.98
N THR A 59 -4.35 -25.55 3.69
CA THR A 59 -5.24 -26.41 2.92
C THR A 59 -5.26 -27.76 3.64
N SER A 60 -6.46 -28.15 4.10
CA SER A 60 -6.65 -29.48 4.65
C SER A 60 -6.23 -30.51 3.60
N PRO A 61 -5.55 -31.61 3.98
CA PRO A 61 -5.08 -32.65 3.06
C PRO A 61 -6.22 -33.51 2.46
N VAL A 62 -7.44 -32.98 2.38
CA VAL A 62 -8.62 -33.67 1.83
C VAL A 62 -8.99 -32.98 0.52
N PHE A 63 -8.04 -32.98 -0.41
CA PHE A 63 -8.36 -32.95 -1.82
C PHE A 63 -7.83 -34.29 -2.35
N ASP A 64 -8.69 -35.30 -2.18
CA ASP A 64 -8.60 -36.59 -2.88
C ASP A 64 -9.03 -36.39 -4.34
#